data_AF-A0A964DUM1-F1
#
_entry.id   AF-A0A964DUM1-F1
#
_cell.length_a   1.000
_cell.length_b   1.000
_cell.length_c   1.000
_cell.angle_alpha   90.00
_cell.angle_beta   90.00
_cell.angle_gamma   90.00
#
_symmetry.space_group_name_H-M   'P 1'
#
loop_
_entity.id
_entity.type
_entity.pdbx_description
1 polymer ?
#
loop_
_entity_poly.entity_id
_entity_poly.type
_entity_poly.pdbx_seq_one_letter_code
_entity_poly.pdbx_strand_id
1 'polypeptide(L)'
;GDAGNVIYWDYEYFRDVLDYYVRTKHTFVTGNLLVNLETYEGLSDDHKKLIEDAAVAVMEERFKAARDEDQHYVDLAVQSGMEYFELTDEQLAPIAEKVRAEVWPQMEPDVGKDIMDLIRAQVK
;
A
#
# COMPACT_ATOMS: atom_id res chain seq x y z
N GLY A 1 -4.23 -0.84 -4.68
CA GLY A 1 -3.13 -0.44 -3.79
C GLY A 1 -3.78 -0.15 -2.46
N ASP A 2 -3.41 -0.92 -1.46
CA ASP A 2 -3.96 -0.86 -0.12
C ASP A 2 -3.12 0.09 0.73
N ALA A 3 -3.76 0.83 1.63
CA ALA A 3 -3.04 1.55 2.65
C ALA A 3 -2.46 0.51 3.61
N GLY A 4 -1.13 0.41 3.68
CA GLY A 4 -0.40 -0.43 4.62
C GLY A 4 -0.85 -0.14 6.05
N ASN A 5 -1.70 -1.07 6.45
CA ASN A 5 -2.35 -1.40 7.69
C ASN A 5 -3.38 -2.44 7.23
N VAL A 6 -2.96 -3.54 6.60
CA VAL A 6 -3.89 -4.46 5.92
C VAL A 6 -4.56 -5.33 6.99
N ILE A 7 -5.84 -5.10 7.27
CA ILE A 7 -6.55 -5.77 8.37
C ILE A 7 -6.62 -7.29 8.22
N TYR A 8 -6.41 -7.80 7.00
CA TYR A 8 -6.25 -9.23 6.73
C TYR A 8 -5.30 -9.93 7.72
N TRP A 9 -4.11 -9.37 7.94
CA TRP A 9 -3.09 -10.03 8.78
C TRP A 9 -3.49 -9.99 10.25
N ASP A 10 -3.98 -8.85 10.72
CA ASP A 10 -4.51 -8.68 12.08
C ASP A 10 -5.64 -9.67 12.36
N TYR A 11 -6.56 -9.83 11.41
CA TYR A 11 -7.70 -10.74 11.54
C TYR A 11 -7.31 -12.22 11.46
N GLU A 12 -6.57 -12.63 10.43
CA GLU A 12 -6.29 -14.05 10.21
C GLU A 12 -5.36 -14.64 11.27
N TYR A 13 -4.37 -13.87 11.70
CA TYR A 13 -3.30 -14.38 12.55
C TYR A 13 -3.42 -13.94 14.01
N PHE A 14 -4.13 -12.84 14.30
CA PHE A 14 -4.11 -12.21 15.62
C PHE A 14 -5.50 -11.85 16.19
N ARG A 15 -6.62 -12.17 15.52
CA ARG A 15 -7.97 -11.83 16.01
C ARG A 15 -8.27 -12.31 17.43
N ASP A 16 -7.67 -13.41 17.86
CA ASP A 16 -7.92 -13.99 19.20
C ASP A 16 -7.23 -13.19 20.32
N VAL A 17 -6.35 -12.25 19.97
CA VAL A 17 -5.58 -11.43 20.93
C VAL A 17 -5.68 -9.92 20.68
N LEU A 18 -6.33 -9.51 19.58
CA LEU A 18 -6.52 -8.10 19.23
C LEU A 18 -7.98 -7.68 19.48
N ASP A 19 -8.16 -6.71 20.36
CA ASP A 19 -9.48 -6.16 20.68
C ASP A 19 -9.85 -4.94 19.81
N TYR A 20 -8.84 -4.22 19.30
CA TYR A 20 -9.00 -2.94 18.63
C TYR A 20 -8.20 -2.88 17.34
N TYR A 21 -8.76 -2.20 16.34
CA TYR A 21 -8.07 -1.88 15.11
C TYR A 21 -8.27 -0.41 14.74
N VAL A 22 -7.17 0.33 14.54
CA VAL A 22 -7.20 1.75 14.15
C VAL A 22 -6.71 1.91 12.71
N ARG A 23 -7.59 2.30 11.79
CA ARG A 23 -7.28 2.48 10.35
C ARG A 23 -6.49 3.77 10.10
N THR A 24 -5.22 3.75 10.47
CA THR A 24 -4.28 4.88 10.35
C THR A 24 -3.79 5.16 8.93
N LYS A 25 -3.99 4.25 7.97
CA LYS A 25 -3.62 4.43 6.54
C LYS A 25 -2.16 4.91 6.34
N HIS A 26 -1.26 4.56 7.27
CA HIS A 26 0.05 5.20 7.42
C HIS A 26 1.12 4.69 6.43
N THR A 27 0.89 3.54 5.81
CA THR A 27 1.72 3.00 4.73
C THR A 27 0.85 2.89 3.47
N PHE A 28 1.43 2.75 2.29
CA PHE A 28 0.74 2.28 1.09
C PHE A 28 1.51 1.08 0.55
N VAL A 29 0.88 -0.10 0.57
CA VAL A 29 1.51 -1.33 0.11
C VAL A 29 1.21 -1.46 -1.38
N THR A 30 2.27 -1.42 -2.18
CA THR A 30 2.22 -1.74 -3.60
C THR A 30 3.03 -3.01 -3.88
N GLY A 31 2.47 -3.88 -4.71
CA GLY A 31 3.23 -4.97 -5.31
C GLY A 31 4.02 -4.48 -6.52
N ASN A 32 5.14 -5.14 -6.81
CA ASN A 32 5.89 -4.94 -8.05
C ASN A 32 5.95 -6.29 -8.77
N LEU A 33 5.58 -6.33 -10.05
CA LEU A 33 5.85 -7.47 -10.91
C LEU A 33 7.27 -7.30 -11.47
N LEU A 34 8.13 -8.27 -11.21
CA LEU A 34 9.54 -8.24 -11.59
C LEU A 34 9.83 -9.41 -12.53
N VAL A 35 10.68 -9.15 -13.53
CA VAL A 35 11.19 -10.17 -14.45
C VAL A 35 12.71 -10.11 -14.46
N ASN A 36 13.36 -11.27 -14.62
CA ASN A 36 14.80 -11.29 -14.82
C ASN A 36 15.16 -10.55 -16.12
N LEU A 37 16.06 -9.57 -16.00
CA LEU A 37 16.38 -8.67 -17.11
C LEU A 37 16.98 -9.40 -18.32
N GLU A 38 17.94 -10.31 -18.10
CA GLU A 38 18.59 -11.07 -19.19
C GLU A 38 17.57 -11.94 -19.95
N THR A 39 16.67 -12.59 -19.21
CA THR A 39 15.58 -13.37 -19.80
C THR A 39 14.66 -12.47 -20.60
N TYR A 40 14.28 -11.32 -20.06
CA TYR A 40 13.41 -10.35 -20.71
C TYR A 40 14.02 -9.81 -22.01
N GLU A 41 15.29 -9.42 -21.97
CA GLU A 41 16.02 -8.88 -23.12
C GLU A 41 16.11 -9.89 -24.27
N GLY A 42 16.25 -11.18 -23.95
CA GLY A 42 16.29 -12.28 -24.92
C GLY A 42 14.95 -12.60 -25.61
N LEU A 43 13.84 -12.00 -25.18
CA LEU A 43 12.53 -12.17 -25.82
C LEU A 43 12.40 -11.31 -27.10
N SER A 44 11.54 -11.76 -28.01
CA SER A 44 11.08 -10.93 -29.13
C SER A 44 10.24 -9.76 -28.63
N ASP A 45 10.14 -8.70 -29.44
CA ASP A 45 9.34 -7.52 -29.12
C ASP A 45 7.86 -7.86 -28.89
N ASP A 46 7.31 -8.80 -29.67
CA ASP A 46 5.94 -9.29 -29.49
C ASP A 46 5.73 -9.96 -28.12
N HIS A 47 6.70 -10.75 -27.65
CA HIS A 47 6.62 -11.38 -26.34
C HIS A 47 6.83 -10.39 -25.19
N LYS A 48 7.74 -9.42 -25.36
CA LYS A 48 7.94 -8.32 -24.41
C LYS A 48 6.62 -7.57 -24.22
N LYS A 49 6.00 -7.15 -25.32
CA LYS A 49 4.71 -6.47 -25.31
C LYS A 49 3.61 -7.30 -24.65
N LEU A 50 3.53 -8.60 -24.96
CA LEU A 50 2.54 -9.49 -24.35
C LEU A 50 2.70 -9.56 -22.81
N ILE A 51 3.93 -9.66 -22.31
CA ILE A 51 4.21 -9.69 -20.88
C ILE A 51 3.85 -8.35 -20.22
N GLU A 52 4.22 -7.22 -20.83
CA GLU A 52 3.90 -5.88 -20.33
C GLU A 52 2.37 -5.67 -20.26
N ASP A 53 1.65 -5.98 -21.33
CA ASP A 53 0.19 -5.85 -21.41
C ASP A 53 -0.50 -6.74 -20.35
N ALA A 54 -0.02 -7.98 -20.17
CA ALA A 54 -0.53 -8.89 -19.15
C ALA A 54 -0.24 -8.39 -17.73
N ALA A 55 0.95 -7.83 -17.49
CA ALA A 55 1.32 -7.26 -16.20
C ALA A 55 0.41 -6.08 -15.82
N VAL A 56 0.12 -5.19 -16.77
CA VAL A 56 -0.82 -4.07 -16.57
C VAL A 56 -2.21 -4.59 -16.23
N ALA A 57 -2.75 -5.53 -17.02
CA ALA A 57 -4.09 -6.09 -16.80
C ALA A 57 -4.22 -6.74 -15.40
N VAL A 58 -3.23 -7.53 -14.99
CA VAL A 58 -3.21 -8.16 -13.66
C VAL A 58 -3.13 -7.12 -12.56
N MET A 59 -2.29 -6.08 -12.71
CA MET A 59 -2.20 -5.03 -11.70
C MET A 59 -3.51 -4.26 -11.56
N GLU A 60 -4.18 -3.91 -12.66
CA GLU A 60 -5.48 -3.22 -12.64
C GLU A 60 -6.55 -4.06 -11.93
N GLU A 61 -6.64 -5.36 -12.23
CA GLU A 61 -7.55 -6.28 -11.56
C GLU A 61 -7.27 -6.35 -10.06
N ARG A 62 -5.99 -6.47 -9.67
CA ARG A 62 -5.58 -6.51 -8.26
C ARG A 62 -5.88 -5.21 -7.53
N PHE A 63 -5.74 -4.06 -8.19
CA PHE A 63 -6.07 -2.76 -7.60
C PHE A 63 -7.55 -2.68 -7.17
N LYS A 64 -8.44 -3.26 -7.97
CA LYS A 64 -9.87 -3.35 -7.65
C LYS A 64 -10.12 -4.40 -6.56
N ALA A 65 -9.65 -5.63 -6.75
CA ALA A 65 -9.89 -6.74 -5.84
C ALA A 65 -9.38 -6.47 -4.42
N ALA A 66 -8.24 -5.79 -4.28
CA ALA A 66 -7.69 -5.46 -2.96
C ALA A 66 -8.61 -4.58 -2.10
N ARG A 67 -9.43 -3.71 -2.71
CA ARG A 67 -10.40 -2.89 -1.95
C ARG A 67 -11.56 -3.73 -1.42
N ASP A 68 -12.07 -4.61 -2.27
CA ASP A 68 -13.17 -5.51 -1.91
C ASP A 68 -12.72 -6.50 -0.82
N GLU A 69 -11.47 -6.98 -0.91
CA GLU A 69 -10.84 -7.83 0.10
C GLU A 69 -10.61 -7.10 1.43
N ASP A 70 -10.08 -5.88 1.42
CA ASP A 70 -9.90 -5.07 2.64
C ASP A 70 -11.25 -4.88 3.36
N GLN A 71 -12.30 -4.47 2.64
CA GLN A 71 -13.64 -4.31 3.21
C GLN A 71 -14.19 -5.62 3.76
N HIS A 72 -13.97 -6.74 3.07
CA HIS A 72 -14.39 -8.06 3.55
C HIS A 72 -13.79 -8.38 4.92
N TYR A 73 -12.49 -8.16 5.12
CA TYR A 73 -11.84 -8.41 6.40
C TYR A 73 -12.20 -7.38 7.48
N VAL A 74 -12.49 -6.13 7.12
CA VAL A 74 -13.10 -5.16 8.05
C VAL A 74 -14.43 -5.69 8.59
N ASP A 75 -15.31 -6.16 7.71
CA ASP A 75 -16.61 -6.68 8.11
C ASP A 75 -16.48 -7.91 9.02
N LEU A 76 -15.55 -8.82 8.71
CA LEU A 76 -15.27 -9.99 9.53
C LEU A 76 -14.71 -9.61 10.92
N ALA A 77 -13.79 -8.65 10.98
CA ALA A 77 -13.22 -8.17 12.22
C ALA A 77 -14.30 -7.58 13.14
N VAL A 78 -15.14 -6.71 12.61
CA VAL A 78 -16.26 -6.11 13.36
C VAL A 78 -17.27 -7.17 13.80
N GLN A 79 -17.62 -8.12 12.94
CA GLN A 79 -18.53 -9.23 13.29
C GLN A 79 -17.96 -10.13 14.38
N SER A 80 -16.63 -10.29 14.44
CA SER A 80 -15.96 -11.06 15.49
C SER A 80 -15.83 -10.33 16.83
N GLY A 81 -16.25 -9.07 16.90
CA GLY A 81 -16.25 -8.26 18.12
C GLY A 81 -15.07 -7.30 18.26
N MET A 82 -14.20 -7.19 17.25
CA MET A 82 -13.11 -6.21 17.24
C MET A 82 -13.67 -4.79 17.08
N GLU A 83 -13.19 -3.85 17.88
CA GLU A 83 -13.59 -2.44 17.78
C GLU A 83 -12.75 -1.74 16.70
N TYR A 84 -13.43 -1.34 15.61
CA TYR A 84 -12.81 -0.74 14.43
C TYR A 84 -12.95 0.79 14.45
N PHE A 85 -11.81 1.51 14.36
CA PHE A 85 -11.77 2.97 14.29
C PHE A 85 -11.33 3.44 12.90
N GLU A 86 -12.29 4.00 12.15
CA GLU A 86 -12.02 4.74 10.92
C GLU A 86 -11.63 6.19 11.25
N LEU A 87 -10.42 6.60 10.89
CA LEU A 87 -9.95 7.97 11.14
C LEU A 87 -10.32 8.92 9.99
N THR A 88 -10.77 10.12 10.35
CA THR A 88 -10.98 11.20 9.37
C THR A 88 -9.66 11.80 8.90
N ASP A 89 -9.68 12.53 7.78
CA ASP A 89 -8.50 13.20 7.25
C ASP A 89 -7.91 14.19 8.27
N GLU A 90 -8.74 14.88 9.06
CA GLU A 90 -8.29 15.78 10.12
C GLU A 90 -7.59 15.04 11.27
N GLN A 91 -8.02 13.82 11.58
CA GLN A 91 -7.38 12.99 12.60
C GLN A 91 -6.05 12.38 12.09
N LEU A 92 -5.93 12.17 10.78
CA LEU A 92 -4.71 11.65 10.14
C LEU A 92 -3.67 12.74 9.89
N ALA A 93 -4.09 13.99 9.64
CA ALA A 93 -3.21 15.09 9.28
C ALA A 93 -2.02 15.29 10.24
N PRO A 94 -2.19 15.28 11.59
CA PRO A 94 -1.06 15.45 12.50
C PRO A 94 0.01 14.36 12.38
N ILE A 95 -0.38 13.13 12.04
CA ILE A 95 0.56 12.02 11.82
C ILE A 95 1.40 12.31 10.57
N ALA A 96 0.72 12.67 9.47
CA ALA A 96 1.38 12.98 8.20
C ALA A 96 2.32 14.19 8.33
N GLU A 97 1.88 15.27 8.97
CA GLU A 97 2.67 16.48 9.22
C GLU A 97 3.95 16.17 9.99
N LYS A 98 3.83 15.41 11.09
CA LYS A 98 4.98 15.06 11.91
C LYS A 98 5.99 14.20 11.15
N VAL A 99 5.54 13.19 10.40
CA VAL A 99 6.42 12.34 9.59
C VAL A 99 7.11 13.14 8.48
N ARG A 100 6.38 14.02 7.80
CA ARG A 100 6.94 14.90 6.76
C ARG A 100 7.99 15.87 7.34
N ALA A 101 7.76 16.39 8.54
CA ALA A 101 8.67 17.34 9.18
C ALA A 101 9.91 16.67 9.78
N GLU A 102 9.76 15.50 10.41
CA GLU A 102 10.83 14.89 11.21
C GLU A 102 11.53 13.72 10.50
N VAL A 103 10.80 12.89 9.76
CA VAL A 103 11.33 11.64 9.16
C VAL A 103 11.83 11.87 7.75
N TRP A 104 11.10 12.60 6.91
CA TRP A 104 11.52 12.83 5.52
C TRP A 104 12.91 13.47 5.37
N PRO A 105 13.32 14.45 6.20
CA PRO A 105 14.69 14.97 6.15
C PRO A 105 15.75 13.92 6.47
N GLN A 106 15.43 12.93 7.32
CA GLN A 106 16.34 11.82 7.64
C GLN A 106 16.44 10.81 6.49
N MET A 107 15.39 10.68 5.66
CA MET A 107 15.37 9.79 4.49
C MET A 107 16.05 10.39 3.25
N GLU A 108 16.12 11.72 3.14
CA GLU A 108 16.63 12.40 1.96
C GLU A 108 18.06 12.00 1.55
N PRO A 109 19.02 11.75 2.49
CA PRO A 109 20.34 11.25 2.13
C PRO A 109 20.33 9.91 1.39
N ASP A 110 19.38 9.02 1.71
CA ASP A 110 19.30 7.67 1.15
C ASP A 110 18.41 7.61 -0.11
N VAL A 111 17.30 8.34 -0.10
CA VAL A 111 16.34 8.39 -1.21
C VAL A 111 16.81 9.32 -2.32
N GLY A 112 17.55 10.38 -1.97
CA GLY A 112 18.02 11.40 -2.89
C GLY A 112 17.05 12.59 -3.00
N LYS A 113 17.64 13.78 -3.13
CA LYS A 113 16.92 15.06 -3.15
C LYS A 113 15.88 15.17 -4.26
N ASP A 114 16.22 14.76 -5.47
CA ASP A 114 15.33 14.91 -6.64
C ASP A 114 14.02 14.12 -6.48
N ILE A 115 14.12 12.90 -5.94
CA ILE A 115 12.95 12.05 -5.66
C ILE A 115 12.14 12.65 -4.50
N MET A 116 12.79 13.09 -3.43
CA MET A 116 12.09 13.70 -2.29
C MET A 116 11.39 15.00 -2.68
N ASP A 117 11.98 15.82 -3.54
CA ASP A 117 11.35 17.04 -4.05
C ASP A 117 10.14 16.74 -4.95
N LEU A 118 10.22 15.69 -5.79
CA LEU A 118 9.07 15.20 -6.55
C LEU A 118 7.93 14.77 -5.62
N ILE A 119 8.24 14.00 -4.57
CA ILE A 119 7.26 13.55 -3.58
C ILE A 119 6.60 14.76 -2.90
N ARG A 120 7.40 15.75 -2.46
CA ARG A 120 6.90 17.00 -1.83
C ARG A 120 5.97 17.80 -2.74
N ALA A 121 6.20 17.79 -4.05
CA ALA A 121 5.33 18.49 -5.01
C ALA A 121 3.97 17.80 -5.22
N GLN A 122 3.84 16.52 -4.86
CA GLN A 122 2.62 15.71 -5.07
C GLN A 122 1.79 15.50 -3.81
N VAL A 123 2.33 15.80 -2.62
CA VAL A 123 1.53 15.75 -1.39
C VAL A 123 0.54 16.89 -1.33
N LYS A 124 -0.71 16.54 -1.06
CA LYS A 124 -1.75 17.47 -0.64
C LYS A 124 -1.58 17.85 0.83
#